data_AF-A0A1Q9T4R9-F1
#
_entry.id   AF-A0A1Q9T4R9-F1
#
_cell.length_a   1.000
_cell.length_b   1.000
_cell.length_c   1.000
_cell.angle_alpha   90.00
_cell.angle_beta   90.00
_cell.angle_gamma   90.00
#
_symmetry.space_group_name_H-M   'P 1'
#
loop_
_entity.id
_entity.type
_entity.pdbx_description
1 polymer ?
#
loop_
_entity_poly.entity_id
_entity_poly.type
_entity_poly.pdbx_seq_one_letter_code
_entity_poly.pdbx_strand_id
1 'polypeptide(L)'
;MKKTIEAMIGDIDHRLMGVLLTLLQDGPQDLEWLSARARRQLQDVRVDEYAVSRAVETCTLLIGRPDGSVVRLVDALDGQVLTHRVTGAHPGRTELWSVLALMPLVACAGQAPLRLASGGEVTTAAFGHSALVGPPGWLPDAAPGQLLGLRLEGGLLSVEVHDATVISEERDRRVRQVLTTHYRTEEWFAEDELEARPGALNRAIGDGLLEDPGLLTSPVTPLNELLYDALHEVDRVSQFRDRQAWEAGDCVTFGISGMPEALCSELSRRAHTYGMTLDQYVILALGHLAWRTPFAEDVGPWESWVPDPPEPLDHPRMRSV
;
A
#
# COMPACT_ATOMS: atom_id res chain seq x y z
N MET A 1 -31.43 6.13 -16.73
CA MET A 1 -30.83 5.69 -18.00
C MET A 1 -29.30 5.84 -17.99
N LYS A 2 -28.73 7.04 -17.81
CA LYS A 2 -27.27 7.25 -17.77
C LYS A 2 -26.54 6.40 -16.70
N LYS A 3 -27.02 6.42 -15.45
CA LYS A 3 -26.51 5.56 -14.34
C LYS A 3 -26.59 4.06 -14.60
N THR A 4 -27.58 3.61 -15.38
CA THR A 4 -27.79 2.18 -15.70
C THR A 4 -26.82 1.72 -16.79
N ILE A 5 -26.53 2.60 -17.75
CA ILE A 5 -25.54 2.36 -18.81
C ILE A 5 -24.12 2.40 -18.23
N GLU A 6 -23.81 3.35 -17.36
CA GLU A 6 -22.52 3.44 -16.65
C GLU A 6 -22.28 2.19 -15.77
N ALA A 7 -23.29 1.73 -15.02
CA ALA A 7 -23.18 0.51 -14.23
C ALA A 7 -23.02 -0.76 -15.10
N MET A 8 -23.71 -0.84 -16.25
CA MET A 8 -23.53 -1.94 -17.18
C MET A 8 -22.16 -1.93 -17.86
N ILE A 9 -21.62 -0.75 -18.19
CA ILE A 9 -20.28 -0.61 -18.77
C ILE A 9 -19.22 -1.01 -17.73
N GLY A 10 -19.34 -0.55 -16.48
CA GLY A 10 -18.43 -0.95 -15.41
C GLY A 10 -18.44 -2.46 -15.09
N ASP A 11 -19.60 -3.11 -15.15
CA ASP A 11 -19.71 -4.57 -14.96
C ASP A 11 -19.04 -5.38 -16.09
N ILE A 12 -19.14 -4.88 -17.33
CA ILE A 12 -18.45 -5.48 -18.48
C ILE A 12 -16.94 -5.32 -18.33
N ASP A 13 -16.47 -4.15 -17.93
CA ASP A 13 -15.05 -3.85 -17.77
C ASP A 13 -14.41 -4.75 -16.72
N HIS A 14 -15.03 -4.92 -15.54
CA HIS A 14 -14.51 -5.82 -14.51
C HIS A 14 -14.46 -7.29 -14.94
N ARG A 15 -15.52 -7.78 -15.61
CA ARG A 15 -15.56 -9.16 -16.14
C ARG A 15 -14.53 -9.36 -17.24
N LEU A 16 -14.35 -8.37 -18.12
CA LEU A 16 -13.35 -8.38 -19.19
C LEU A 16 -11.95 -8.45 -18.61
N MET A 17 -11.61 -7.61 -17.63
CA MET A 17 -10.30 -7.63 -16.95
C MET A 17 -9.98 -9.02 -16.37
N GLY A 18 -10.93 -9.64 -15.67
CA GLY A 18 -10.74 -10.99 -15.11
C GLY A 18 -10.48 -12.07 -16.17
N VAL A 19 -11.17 -11.98 -17.31
CA VAL A 19 -10.95 -12.90 -18.45
C VAL A 19 -9.60 -12.67 -19.10
N LEU A 20 -9.20 -11.41 -19.33
CA LEU A 20 -7.89 -11.08 -19.92
C LEU A 20 -6.74 -11.60 -19.05
N LEU A 21 -6.81 -11.40 -17.73
CA LEU A 21 -5.82 -11.91 -16.78
C LEU A 21 -5.69 -13.45 -16.80
N THR A 22 -6.81 -14.15 -17.06
CA THR A 22 -6.81 -15.62 -17.21
C THR A 22 -6.21 -16.04 -18.55
N LEU A 23 -6.60 -15.37 -19.65
CA LEU A 23 -6.12 -15.69 -20.99
C LEU A 23 -4.61 -15.46 -21.18
N LEU A 24 -4.03 -14.55 -20.39
CA LEU A 24 -2.60 -14.22 -20.42
C LEU A 24 -1.74 -15.11 -19.49
N GLN A 25 -2.31 -16.15 -18.86
CA GLN A 25 -1.54 -17.08 -18.00
C GLN A 25 -0.40 -17.79 -18.73
N ASP A 26 -0.57 -18.05 -20.02
CA ASP A 26 0.41 -18.73 -20.87
C ASP A 26 1.38 -17.75 -21.56
N GLY A 27 1.31 -16.46 -21.23
CA GLY A 27 2.23 -15.42 -21.73
C GLY A 27 1.55 -14.34 -22.58
N PRO A 28 2.35 -13.45 -23.18
CA PRO A 28 1.85 -12.28 -23.91
C PRO A 28 1.03 -12.64 -25.15
N GLN A 29 -0.02 -11.86 -25.43
CA GLN A 29 -0.90 -12.06 -26.58
C GLN A 29 -1.27 -10.72 -27.23
N ASP A 30 -1.54 -10.73 -28.54
CA ASP A 30 -2.01 -9.54 -29.26
C ASP A 30 -3.49 -9.22 -29.00
N LEU A 31 -3.89 -7.98 -29.32
CA LEU A 31 -5.26 -7.49 -29.09
C LEU A 31 -6.33 -8.23 -29.92
N GLU A 32 -6.00 -8.63 -31.15
CA GLU A 32 -6.92 -9.36 -32.04
C GLU A 32 -7.29 -10.71 -31.40
N TRP A 33 -6.27 -11.46 -30.96
CA TRP A 33 -6.44 -12.74 -30.29
C TRP A 33 -7.20 -12.59 -28.96
N LEU A 34 -6.81 -11.61 -28.14
CA LEU A 34 -7.44 -11.35 -26.84
C LEU A 34 -8.91 -10.99 -27.00
N SER A 35 -9.25 -10.09 -27.92
CA SER A 35 -10.63 -9.68 -28.16
C SER A 35 -11.47 -10.84 -28.70
N ALA A 36 -10.95 -11.63 -29.64
CA ALA A 36 -11.64 -12.78 -30.19
C ALA A 36 -11.91 -13.87 -29.13
N ARG A 37 -10.94 -14.13 -28.24
CA ARG A 37 -11.07 -15.12 -27.16
C ARG A 37 -11.97 -14.63 -26.03
N ALA A 38 -11.79 -13.39 -25.58
CA ALA A 38 -12.61 -12.79 -24.54
C ALA A 38 -14.08 -12.68 -24.97
N ARG A 39 -14.34 -12.28 -26.23
CA ARG A 39 -15.71 -12.28 -26.82
C ARG A 39 -16.36 -13.65 -26.74
N ARG A 40 -15.63 -14.72 -27.08
CA ARG A 40 -16.15 -16.09 -27.02
C ARG A 40 -16.41 -16.55 -25.59
N GLN A 41 -15.51 -16.24 -24.65
CA GLN A 41 -15.62 -16.66 -23.26
C GLN A 41 -16.72 -15.91 -22.50
N LEU A 42 -16.88 -14.61 -22.76
CA LEU A 42 -17.91 -13.77 -22.15
C LEU A 42 -19.27 -13.85 -22.87
N GLN A 43 -19.27 -14.37 -24.11
CA GLN A 43 -20.42 -14.39 -25.01
C GLN A 43 -21.01 -12.98 -25.27
N ASP A 44 -20.15 -11.95 -25.29
CA ASP A 44 -20.55 -10.54 -25.46
C ASP A 44 -19.95 -9.94 -26.72
N VAL A 45 -20.82 -9.60 -27.69
CA VAL A 45 -20.44 -9.04 -29.00
C VAL A 45 -19.74 -7.68 -28.90
N ARG A 46 -19.94 -6.94 -27.79
CA ARG A 46 -19.34 -5.62 -27.57
C ARG A 46 -17.85 -5.69 -27.23
N VAL A 47 -17.34 -6.87 -26.90
CA VAL A 47 -15.91 -7.09 -26.67
C VAL A 47 -15.21 -7.07 -28.03
N ASP A 48 -14.52 -5.99 -28.34
CA ASP A 48 -13.66 -5.81 -29.52
C ASP A 48 -12.26 -5.34 -29.10
N GLU A 49 -11.37 -5.11 -30.07
CA GLU A 49 -10.00 -4.65 -29.79
C GLU A 49 -9.98 -3.31 -29.05
N TYR A 50 -10.94 -2.42 -29.32
CA TYR A 50 -11.04 -1.14 -28.62
C TYR A 50 -11.41 -1.36 -27.15
N ALA A 51 -12.39 -2.21 -26.85
CA ALA A 51 -12.74 -2.59 -25.47
C ALA A 51 -11.56 -3.22 -24.72
N VAL A 52 -10.78 -4.09 -25.38
CA VAL A 52 -9.57 -4.69 -24.79
C VAL A 52 -8.51 -3.62 -24.56
N SER A 53 -8.24 -2.75 -25.53
CA SER A 53 -7.29 -1.64 -25.37
C SER A 53 -7.66 -0.74 -24.19
N ARG A 54 -8.95 -0.39 -24.06
CA ARG A 54 -9.48 0.38 -22.93
C ARG A 54 -9.33 -0.35 -21.60
N ALA A 55 -9.57 -1.66 -21.57
CA ALA A 55 -9.33 -2.48 -20.38
C ALA A 55 -7.84 -2.50 -20.00
N VAL A 56 -6.93 -2.56 -20.96
CA VAL A 56 -5.48 -2.48 -20.72
C VAL A 56 -5.08 -1.11 -20.21
N GLU A 57 -5.60 -0.03 -20.80
CA GLU A 57 -5.36 1.34 -20.34
C GLU A 57 -5.83 1.56 -18.90
N THR A 58 -6.92 0.91 -18.47
CA THR A 58 -7.53 1.17 -17.15
C THR A 58 -7.12 0.17 -16.08
N CYS A 59 -6.72 -1.05 -16.45
CA CYS A 59 -6.33 -2.09 -15.52
C CYS A 59 -4.83 -2.02 -15.21
N THR A 60 -4.49 -1.77 -13.95
CA THR A 60 -3.10 -1.63 -13.49
C THR A 60 -2.34 -2.96 -13.43
N LEU A 61 -3.02 -4.08 -13.70
CA LEU A 61 -2.44 -5.42 -13.77
C LEU A 61 -2.14 -5.88 -15.19
N LEU A 62 -2.50 -5.08 -16.20
CA LEU A 62 -2.24 -5.36 -17.61
C LEU A 62 -1.29 -4.29 -18.15
N ILE A 63 -0.31 -4.69 -18.95
CA ILE A 63 0.69 -3.80 -19.53
C ILE A 63 0.67 -4.01 -21.05
N GLY A 64 0.48 -2.94 -21.80
CA GLY A 64 0.61 -2.94 -23.26
C GLY A 64 2.08 -2.81 -23.66
N ARG A 65 2.54 -3.67 -24.58
CA ARG A 65 3.90 -3.67 -25.10
C ARG A 65 3.99 -2.85 -26.40
N PRO A 66 5.16 -2.28 -26.73
CA PRO A 66 5.34 -1.51 -27.97
C PRO A 66 5.08 -2.32 -29.26
N ASP A 67 5.17 -3.65 -29.18
CA ASP A 67 4.86 -4.57 -30.29
C ASP A 67 3.35 -4.84 -30.45
N GLY A 68 2.50 -4.24 -29.63
CA GLY A 68 1.05 -4.41 -29.64
C GLY A 68 0.55 -5.62 -28.84
N SER A 69 1.45 -6.39 -28.23
CA SER A 69 1.07 -7.47 -27.31
C SER A 69 0.75 -6.94 -25.92
N VAL A 70 -0.02 -7.70 -25.14
CA VAL A 70 -0.39 -7.39 -23.75
C VAL A 70 0.22 -8.45 -22.86
N VAL A 71 0.76 -8.04 -21.71
CA VAL A 71 1.32 -8.92 -20.67
C VAL A 71 0.73 -8.57 -19.31
N ARG A 72 0.79 -9.50 -18.35
CA ARG A 72 0.37 -9.23 -16.96
C ARG A 72 1.50 -8.57 -16.19
N LEU A 73 1.15 -7.70 -15.25
CA LEU A 73 2.12 -7.08 -14.33
C LEU A 73 2.93 -8.13 -13.58
N VAL A 74 2.28 -9.21 -13.12
CA VAL A 74 2.95 -10.30 -12.39
C VAL A 74 4.06 -10.97 -13.21
N ASP A 75 3.89 -11.08 -14.53
CA ASP A 75 4.90 -11.66 -15.42
C ASP A 75 6.05 -10.68 -15.68
N ALA A 76 5.76 -9.38 -15.76
CA ALA A 76 6.78 -8.34 -15.89
C ALA A 76 7.63 -8.20 -14.61
N LEU A 77 7.03 -8.48 -13.44
CA LEU A 77 7.71 -8.50 -12.14
C LEU A 77 8.58 -9.74 -11.91
N ASP A 78 8.53 -10.74 -12.79
CA ASP A 78 9.35 -11.94 -12.66
C ASP A 78 10.85 -11.58 -12.71
N GLY A 79 11.60 -12.05 -11.73
CA GLY A 79 13.01 -11.72 -11.49
C GLY A 79 13.26 -10.34 -10.85
N GLN A 80 12.24 -9.52 -10.59
CA GLN A 80 12.39 -8.18 -10.00
C GLN A 80 12.36 -8.22 -8.47
N VAL A 81 13.07 -7.28 -7.84
CA VAL A 81 13.16 -7.10 -6.39
C VAL A 81 12.54 -5.77 -5.99
N LEU A 82 11.43 -5.81 -5.25
CA LEU A 82 10.87 -4.63 -4.59
C LEU A 82 11.38 -4.56 -3.15
N THR A 83 11.78 -3.38 -2.71
CA THR A 83 12.37 -3.19 -1.39
C THR A 83 11.44 -2.43 -0.45
N HIS A 84 11.49 -2.79 0.83
CA HIS A 84 10.78 -2.12 1.91
C HIS A 84 11.72 -1.87 3.08
N ARG A 85 11.72 -0.66 3.63
CA ARG A 85 12.52 -0.33 4.81
C ARG A 85 11.77 -0.67 6.08
N VAL A 86 12.42 -1.46 6.92
CA VAL A 86 11.92 -1.86 8.23
C VAL A 86 11.99 -0.66 9.17
N THR A 87 10.84 -0.19 9.65
CA THR A 87 10.75 0.98 10.54
C THR A 87 10.78 0.58 12.02
N GLY A 88 10.52 -0.68 12.35
CA GLY A 88 10.50 -1.20 13.71
C GLY A 88 10.77 -2.70 13.74
N ALA A 89 11.09 -3.26 14.91
CA ALA A 89 11.32 -4.70 15.03
C ALA A 89 10.09 -5.50 14.56
N HIS A 90 10.32 -6.56 13.78
CA HIS A 90 9.28 -7.42 13.22
C HIS A 90 9.29 -8.89 13.68
N PRO A 91 9.72 -9.24 14.92
CA PRO A 91 9.78 -10.65 15.31
C PRO A 91 8.38 -11.28 15.31
N GLY A 92 8.24 -12.36 14.53
CA GLY A 92 7.00 -13.15 14.45
C GLY A 92 5.81 -12.46 13.78
N ARG A 93 6.02 -11.35 13.06
CA ARG A 93 4.92 -10.68 12.34
C ARG A 93 4.47 -11.50 11.12
N THR A 94 3.17 -11.54 10.91
CA THR A 94 2.51 -12.15 9.75
C THR A 94 2.10 -11.13 8.69
N GLU A 95 2.20 -9.84 9.02
CA GLU A 95 1.73 -8.75 8.17
C GLU A 95 2.89 -7.81 7.83
N LEU A 96 3.05 -7.52 6.55
CA LEU A 96 3.94 -6.49 6.03
C LEU A 96 3.09 -5.33 5.55
N TRP A 97 3.12 -4.23 6.28
CA TRP A 97 2.36 -3.03 5.94
C TRP A 97 2.92 -2.45 4.66
N SER A 98 2.08 -2.39 3.63
CA SER A 98 2.55 -2.00 2.31
C SER A 98 2.56 -0.48 2.21
N VAL A 99 3.73 0.04 1.91
CA VAL A 99 3.91 1.40 1.42
C VAL A 99 3.78 1.39 -0.10
N LEU A 100 3.76 2.57 -0.71
CA LEU A 100 3.73 2.75 -2.15
C LEU A 100 4.73 1.84 -2.91
N ALA A 101 5.90 1.53 -2.33
CA ALA A 101 6.91 0.65 -2.92
C ALA A 101 6.49 -0.81 -3.15
N LEU A 102 5.51 -1.32 -2.40
CA LEU A 102 5.04 -2.71 -2.53
C LEU A 102 3.69 -2.81 -3.27
N MET A 103 3.15 -1.70 -3.77
CA MET A 103 1.85 -1.69 -4.47
C MET A 103 1.75 -2.67 -5.64
N PRO A 104 2.80 -2.92 -6.46
CA PRO A 104 2.71 -3.92 -7.52
C PRO A 104 2.41 -5.33 -6.97
N LEU A 105 3.07 -5.72 -5.87
CA LEU A 105 2.85 -7.01 -5.22
C LEU A 105 1.48 -7.08 -4.53
N VAL A 106 1.05 -5.99 -3.90
CA VAL A 106 -0.30 -5.91 -3.30
C VAL A 106 -1.38 -6.05 -4.37
N ALA A 107 -1.24 -5.38 -5.51
CA ALA A 107 -2.18 -5.49 -6.62
C ALA A 107 -2.24 -6.92 -7.16
N CYS A 108 -1.09 -7.58 -7.32
CA CYS A 108 -1.04 -8.98 -7.74
C CYS A 108 -1.67 -9.93 -6.70
N ALA A 109 -1.34 -9.77 -5.41
CA ALA A 109 -1.89 -10.56 -4.32
C ALA A 109 -3.40 -10.39 -4.15
N GLY A 110 -3.94 -9.22 -4.52
CA GLY A 110 -5.37 -8.95 -4.53
C GLY A 110 -6.11 -9.64 -5.68
N GLN A 111 -5.40 -10.01 -6.75
CA GLN A 111 -5.93 -10.79 -7.86
C GLN A 111 -5.90 -12.29 -7.58
N ALA A 112 -4.76 -12.79 -7.10
CA ALA A 112 -4.57 -14.17 -6.68
C ALA A 112 -3.47 -14.25 -5.60
N PRO A 113 -3.58 -15.18 -4.63
CA PRO A 113 -2.53 -15.36 -3.62
C PRO A 113 -1.16 -15.59 -4.24
N LEU A 114 -0.13 -14.91 -3.74
CA LEU A 114 1.26 -15.09 -4.16
C LEU A 114 1.87 -16.25 -3.39
N ARG A 115 2.40 -17.25 -4.09
CA ARG A 115 3.02 -18.42 -3.44
C ARG A 115 4.38 -18.05 -2.88
N LEU A 116 4.71 -18.52 -1.68
CA LEU A 116 6.01 -18.29 -1.06
C LEU A 116 6.99 -19.39 -1.44
N ALA A 117 8.25 -19.02 -1.67
CA ALA A 117 9.35 -19.97 -1.85
C ALA A 117 9.59 -20.82 -0.58
N SER A 118 9.31 -20.26 0.61
CA SER A 118 9.38 -20.96 1.90
C SER A 118 8.15 -21.85 2.18
N GLY A 119 7.14 -21.83 1.31
CA GLY A 119 5.88 -22.54 1.47
C GLY A 119 4.75 -21.66 2.05
N GLY A 120 3.52 -21.97 1.65
CA GLY A 120 2.34 -21.15 1.95
C GLY A 120 2.12 -20.05 0.92
N GLU A 121 1.21 -19.13 1.22
CA GLU A 121 0.78 -18.07 0.31
C GLU A 121 0.63 -16.74 1.04
N VAL A 122 0.84 -15.64 0.30
CA VAL A 122 0.64 -14.27 0.75
C VAL A 122 -0.60 -13.72 0.05
N THR A 123 -1.51 -13.15 0.85
CA THR A 123 -2.71 -12.47 0.38
C THR A 123 -2.65 -10.99 0.71
N THR A 124 -3.60 -10.21 0.20
CA THR A 124 -3.85 -8.87 0.72
C THR A 124 -4.63 -8.95 2.03
N ALA A 125 -4.47 -7.95 2.89
CA ALA A 125 -5.30 -7.81 4.08
C ALA A 125 -6.77 -7.61 3.71
N ALA A 126 -7.67 -8.24 4.47
CA ALA A 126 -9.10 -8.24 4.18
C ALA A 126 -9.81 -6.90 4.49
N PHE A 127 -9.25 -6.06 5.36
CA PHE A 127 -9.89 -4.83 5.82
C PHE A 127 -8.89 -3.70 6.11
N GLY A 128 -9.27 -2.48 5.71
CA GLY A 128 -8.78 -1.21 6.27
C GLY A 128 -7.42 -0.71 5.78
N HIS A 129 -6.48 -1.60 5.41
CA HIS A 129 -5.11 -1.20 5.07
C HIS A 129 -4.54 -2.03 3.91
N SER A 130 -3.74 -1.40 3.05
CA SER A 130 -2.92 -2.12 2.09
C SER A 130 -1.78 -2.81 2.85
N ALA A 131 -1.84 -4.13 2.95
CA ALA A 131 -0.77 -4.95 3.55
C ALA A 131 -0.72 -6.33 2.88
N LEU A 132 0.47 -6.91 2.88
CA LEU A 132 0.70 -8.31 2.50
C LEU A 132 0.66 -9.17 3.75
N VAL A 133 -0.14 -10.23 3.73
CA VAL A 133 -0.40 -11.12 4.88
C VAL A 133 0.00 -12.54 4.49
N GLY A 134 0.91 -13.14 5.24
CA GLY A 134 1.41 -14.50 5.01
C GLY A 134 1.37 -15.37 6.27
N PRO A 135 1.72 -16.67 6.15
CA PRO A 135 1.74 -17.59 7.28
C PRO A 135 2.83 -17.22 8.29
N PRO A 136 2.72 -17.63 9.58
CA PRO A 136 3.75 -17.37 10.58
C PRO A 136 5.16 -17.77 10.10
N GLY A 137 6.12 -16.86 10.25
CA GLY A 137 7.52 -17.08 9.87
C GLY A 137 7.84 -16.80 8.39
N TRP A 138 6.90 -16.28 7.59
CA TRP A 138 7.18 -15.92 6.20
C TRP A 138 8.07 -14.69 6.04
N LEU A 139 8.04 -13.76 7.00
CA LEU A 139 8.92 -12.61 7.05
C LEU A 139 10.17 -12.96 7.89
N PRO A 140 11.39 -12.70 7.36
CA PRO A 140 12.60 -12.84 8.16
C PRO A 140 12.69 -11.73 9.21
N ASP A 141 13.35 -12.03 10.33
CA ASP A 141 13.65 -11.04 11.36
C ASP A 141 14.63 -10.00 10.81
N ALA A 142 14.25 -8.72 10.91
CA ALA A 142 15.05 -7.60 10.47
C ALA A 142 15.02 -6.48 11.52
N ALA A 143 16.17 -5.83 11.70
CA ALA A 143 16.31 -4.68 12.58
C ALA A 143 15.77 -3.40 11.92
N PRO A 144 15.35 -2.40 12.71
CA PRO A 144 15.02 -1.08 12.18
C PRO A 144 16.15 -0.52 11.28
N GLY A 145 15.77 0.04 10.13
CA GLY A 145 16.67 0.58 9.12
C GLY A 145 17.13 -0.41 8.04
N GLN A 146 17.04 -1.72 8.29
CA GLN A 146 17.34 -2.75 7.28
C GLN A 146 16.26 -2.79 6.20
N LEU A 147 16.56 -3.47 5.10
CA LEU A 147 15.68 -3.61 3.95
C LEU A 147 15.19 -5.05 3.85
N LEU A 148 13.90 -5.20 3.56
CA LEU A 148 13.33 -6.43 3.04
C LEU A 148 13.32 -6.34 1.52
N GLY A 149 13.99 -7.26 0.84
CA GLY A 149 13.91 -7.46 -0.60
C GLY A 149 12.89 -8.57 -0.90
N LEU A 150 11.82 -8.22 -1.61
CA LEU A 150 10.78 -9.12 -2.05
C LEU A 150 11.00 -9.43 -3.52
N ARG A 151 11.40 -10.66 -3.85
CA ARG A 151 11.63 -11.10 -5.23
C ARG A 151 10.55 -12.08 -5.66
N LEU A 152 9.92 -11.81 -6.80
CA LEU A 152 9.06 -12.77 -7.47
C LEU A 152 9.88 -13.48 -8.55
N GLU A 153 9.98 -14.81 -8.50
CA GLU A 153 10.73 -15.59 -9.49
C GLU A 153 10.03 -16.94 -9.73
N GLY A 154 9.69 -17.23 -11.00
CA GLY A 154 8.95 -18.45 -11.37
C GLY A 154 7.59 -18.54 -10.68
N GLY A 155 6.96 -17.40 -10.38
CA GLY A 155 5.70 -17.33 -9.62
C GLY A 155 5.82 -17.62 -8.12
N LEU A 156 7.05 -17.68 -7.59
CA LEU A 156 7.33 -17.82 -6.16
C LEU A 156 7.92 -16.52 -5.61
N LEU A 157 7.37 -16.06 -4.49
CA LEU A 157 7.84 -14.90 -3.74
C LEU A 157 8.87 -15.36 -2.70
N SER A 158 10.09 -14.84 -2.78
CA SER A 158 11.10 -14.92 -1.72
C SER A 158 11.28 -13.58 -1.03
N VAL A 159 11.62 -13.62 0.26
CA VAL A 159 11.87 -12.42 1.07
C VAL A 159 13.23 -12.58 1.73
N GLU A 160 14.12 -11.64 1.47
CA GLU A 160 15.49 -11.62 2.01
C GLU A 160 15.76 -10.30 2.74
N VAL A 161 16.61 -10.35 3.76
CA VAL A 161 17.08 -9.15 4.48
C VAL A 161 18.35 -8.65 3.79
N HIS A 162 18.39 -7.35 3.52
CA HIS A 162 19.56 -6.66 2.99
C HIS A 162 19.95 -5.50 3.90
N ASP A 163 21.26 -5.27 4.01
CA ASP A 163 21.77 -4.03 4.59
C ASP A 163 21.58 -2.88 3.61
N ALA A 164 21.31 -1.68 4.12
CA ALA A 164 21.12 -0.49 3.30
C ALA A 164 22.37 -0.13 2.46
N THR A 165 23.55 -0.61 2.87
CA THR A 165 24.83 -0.43 2.16
C THR A 165 24.92 -1.21 0.84
N VAL A 166 24.00 -2.17 0.60
CA VAL A 166 23.92 -2.93 -0.65
C VAL A 166 23.38 -2.06 -1.81
N ILE A 167 22.72 -0.95 -1.50
CA ILE A 167 22.14 -0.06 -2.50
C ILE A 167 23.24 0.70 -3.26
N SER A 168 23.16 0.66 -4.59
CA SER A 168 24.03 1.44 -5.47
C SER A 168 23.35 2.74 -5.90
N GLU A 169 24.00 3.88 -5.63
CA GLU A 169 23.51 5.21 -6.06
C GLU A 169 23.34 5.32 -7.58
N GLU A 170 24.20 4.67 -8.36
CA GLU A 170 24.09 4.65 -9.83
C GLU A 170 22.82 3.94 -10.27
N ARG A 171 22.50 2.83 -9.60
CA ARG A 171 21.31 2.04 -9.89
C ARG A 171 20.05 2.79 -9.50
N ASP A 172 20.03 3.38 -8.31
CA ASP A 172 18.95 4.25 -7.86
C ASP A 172 18.71 5.41 -8.85
N ARG A 173 19.77 6.05 -9.34
CA ARG A 173 19.66 7.13 -10.33
C ARG A 173 19.04 6.66 -11.64
N ARG A 174 19.46 5.49 -12.14
CA ARG A 174 18.88 4.88 -13.34
C ARG A 174 17.41 4.55 -13.16
N VAL A 175 17.05 3.88 -12.05
CA VAL A 175 15.65 3.55 -11.74
C VAL A 175 14.81 4.81 -11.66
N ARG A 176 15.30 5.85 -10.97
CA ARG A 176 14.63 7.15 -10.90
C ARG A 176 14.44 7.75 -12.31
N GLN A 177 15.47 7.75 -13.15
CA GLN A 177 15.39 8.32 -14.50
C GLN A 177 14.36 7.62 -15.39
N VAL A 178 14.35 6.28 -15.39
CA VAL A 178 13.40 5.49 -16.19
C VAL A 178 11.98 5.71 -15.66
N LEU A 179 11.75 5.49 -14.37
CA LEU A 179 10.41 5.60 -13.80
C LEU A 179 9.86 7.03 -13.93
N THR A 180 10.67 8.08 -13.69
CA THR A 180 10.21 9.47 -13.82
C THR A 180 9.85 9.88 -15.25
N THR A 181 10.33 9.17 -16.27
CA THR A 181 9.89 9.37 -17.66
C THR A 181 8.43 8.96 -17.85
N HIS A 182 8.05 7.81 -17.29
CA HIS A 182 6.69 7.25 -17.37
C HIS A 182 5.74 7.84 -16.32
N TYR A 183 6.29 8.46 -15.29
CA TYR A 183 5.56 8.98 -14.13
C TYR A 183 5.19 10.48 -14.23
N ARG A 184 5.61 11.17 -15.30
CA ARG A 184 5.34 12.59 -15.52
C ARG A 184 4.13 12.80 -16.45
N THR A 185 2.93 12.72 -15.89
CA THR A 185 1.75 13.39 -16.43
C THR A 185 1.38 14.54 -15.49
N GLU A 186 0.98 15.69 -16.06
CA GLU A 186 0.64 16.95 -15.36
C GLU A 186 -0.44 16.79 -14.27
N GLU A 187 -1.15 15.65 -14.26
CA GLU A 187 -2.25 15.28 -13.37
C GLU A 187 -1.79 14.92 -11.93
N TRP A 188 -0.55 14.50 -11.73
CA TRP A 188 -0.09 14.01 -10.42
C TRP A 188 -0.03 15.10 -9.32
N PHE A 189 0.21 16.35 -9.70
CA PHE A 189 0.40 17.48 -8.77
C PHE A 189 -0.92 18.03 -8.23
N ALA A 190 -2.07 17.50 -8.68
CA ALA A 190 -3.36 17.80 -8.08
C ALA A 190 -3.50 17.01 -6.76
N GLU A 191 -3.74 17.72 -5.65
CA GLU A 191 -4.03 17.10 -4.34
C GLU A 191 -5.26 16.17 -4.39
N ASP A 192 -6.13 16.36 -5.38
CA ASP A 192 -7.39 15.62 -5.56
C ASP A 192 -7.20 14.16 -6.06
N GLU A 193 -5.98 13.71 -6.40
CA GLU A 193 -5.72 12.39 -7.01
C GLU A 193 -4.89 11.43 -6.15
N LEU A 194 -4.78 11.65 -4.83
CA LEU A 194 -4.02 10.78 -3.92
C LEU A 194 -4.40 9.29 -4.02
N GLU A 195 -5.68 9.00 -4.26
CA GLU A 195 -6.21 7.63 -4.41
C GLU A 195 -5.80 6.94 -5.71
N ALA A 196 -5.50 7.70 -6.78
CA ALA A 196 -5.10 7.16 -8.09
C ALA A 196 -3.60 6.82 -8.19
N ARG A 197 -2.79 7.38 -7.28
CA ARG A 197 -1.32 7.26 -7.27
C ARG A 197 -0.78 5.82 -7.28
N PRO A 198 -1.33 4.85 -6.53
CA PRO A 198 -0.87 3.46 -6.60
C PRO A 198 -1.01 2.86 -8.00
N GLY A 199 -2.11 3.16 -8.70
CA GLY A 199 -2.37 2.65 -10.04
C GLY A 199 -1.44 3.25 -11.09
N ALA A 200 -1.19 4.55 -11.00
CA ALA A 200 -0.26 5.24 -11.89
C ALA A 200 1.20 4.77 -11.67
N LEU A 201 1.60 4.48 -10.43
CA LEU A 201 2.90 3.87 -10.16
C LEU A 201 3.01 2.46 -10.77
N ASN A 202 2.00 1.60 -10.60
CA ASN A 202 2.01 0.26 -11.19
C ASN A 202 2.18 0.32 -12.72
N ARG A 203 1.52 1.29 -13.37
CA ARG A 203 1.68 1.53 -14.82
C ARG A 203 3.11 1.95 -15.16
N ALA A 204 3.65 2.96 -14.46
CA ALA A 204 5.02 3.44 -14.71
C ALA A 204 6.09 2.36 -14.48
N ILE A 205 5.90 1.48 -13.49
CA ILE A 205 6.75 0.32 -13.26
C ILE A 205 6.62 -0.67 -14.41
N GLY A 206 5.39 -0.97 -14.85
CA GLY A 206 5.15 -1.83 -15.99
C GLY A 206 5.86 -1.34 -17.25
N ASP A 207 5.67 -0.08 -17.61
CA ASP A 207 6.29 0.55 -18.78
C ASP A 207 7.82 0.60 -18.65
N GLY A 208 8.33 0.95 -17.46
CA GLY A 208 9.75 0.97 -17.17
C GLY A 208 10.41 -0.42 -17.28
N LEU A 209 9.72 -1.48 -16.88
CA LEU A 209 10.20 -2.87 -17.00
C LEU A 209 10.16 -3.38 -18.44
N LEU A 210 9.27 -2.86 -19.28
CA LEU A 210 9.27 -3.17 -20.71
C LEU A 210 10.44 -2.49 -21.44
N GLU A 211 10.78 -1.27 -21.04
CA GLU A 211 11.94 -0.53 -21.57
C GLU A 211 13.26 -1.13 -21.06
N ASP A 212 13.32 -1.46 -19.78
CA ASP A 212 14.49 -2.01 -19.11
C ASP A 212 14.10 -3.22 -18.24
N PRO A 213 14.09 -4.45 -18.79
CA PRO A 213 13.79 -5.66 -18.01
C PRO A 213 14.76 -5.89 -16.85
N GLY A 214 15.93 -5.24 -16.87
CA GLY A 214 16.92 -5.29 -15.81
C GLY A 214 16.66 -4.33 -14.65
N LEU A 215 15.66 -3.45 -14.74
CA LEU A 215 15.52 -2.25 -13.90
C LEU A 215 15.64 -2.54 -12.39
N LEU A 216 14.88 -3.53 -11.92
CA LEU A 216 14.75 -3.87 -10.50
C LEU A 216 15.31 -5.26 -10.16
N THR A 217 16.15 -5.85 -11.01
CA THR A 217 16.75 -7.18 -10.79
C THR A 217 17.70 -7.29 -9.60
N SER A 218 18.09 -6.17 -8.99
CA SER A 218 18.79 -6.15 -7.70
C SER A 218 18.14 -5.15 -6.76
N PRO A 219 18.35 -5.28 -5.43
CA PRO A 219 17.81 -4.34 -4.46
C PRO A 219 18.20 -2.89 -4.77
N VAL A 220 17.23 -2.00 -4.62
CA VAL A 220 17.35 -0.54 -4.73
C VAL A 220 16.77 0.13 -3.50
N THR A 221 16.95 1.44 -3.34
CA THR A 221 16.19 2.20 -2.33
C THR A 221 14.68 1.98 -2.56
N PRO A 222 13.87 1.76 -1.50
CA PRO A 222 12.42 1.58 -1.63
C PRO A 222 11.79 2.65 -2.53
N LEU A 223 10.93 2.26 -3.46
CA LEU A 223 10.43 3.18 -4.49
C LEU A 223 9.72 4.41 -3.91
N ASN A 224 9.06 4.28 -2.76
CA ASN A 224 8.43 5.39 -2.05
C ASN A 224 9.44 6.40 -1.49
N GLU A 225 10.68 5.99 -1.22
CA GLU A 225 11.81 6.86 -0.85
C GLU A 225 12.50 7.41 -2.11
N LEU A 226 12.74 6.54 -3.10
CA LEU A 226 13.48 6.88 -4.32
C LEU A 226 12.75 7.91 -5.17
N LEU A 227 11.42 7.76 -5.29
CA LEU A 227 10.54 8.63 -6.07
C LEU A 227 10.03 9.82 -5.25
N TYR A 228 10.30 9.89 -3.94
CA TYR A 228 9.85 10.97 -3.07
C TYR A 228 10.33 12.36 -3.54
N ASP A 229 11.60 12.49 -3.95
CA ASP A 229 12.14 13.75 -4.51
C ASP A 229 11.40 14.20 -5.77
N ALA A 230 10.95 13.25 -6.61
CA ALA A 230 10.21 13.54 -7.84
C ALA A 230 8.71 13.80 -7.57
N LEU A 231 8.22 13.35 -6.42
CA LEU A 231 6.83 13.41 -5.97
C LEU A 231 6.51 14.60 -5.06
N HIS A 232 7.50 15.10 -4.33
CA HIS A 232 7.35 16.10 -3.27
C HIS A 232 8.55 17.06 -3.26
N GLU A 233 8.87 17.74 -4.37
CA GLU A 233 9.86 18.84 -4.38
C GLU A 233 9.61 19.93 -3.30
N VAL A 234 8.47 19.88 -2.59
CA VAL A 234 8.08 20.82 -1.52
C VAL A 234 8.31 20.31 -0.07
N ASP A 235 8.59 19.03 0.22
CA ASP A 235 8.70 18.59 1.63
C ASP A 235 9.93 17.73 1.99
N ARG A 236 11.12 18.30 1.70
CA ARG A 236 12.42 17.85 2.21
C ARG A 236 12.57 17.93 3.74
N VAL A 237 11.69 18.63 4.43
CA VAL A 237 11.85 18.95 5.85
C VAL A 237 11.37 17.81 6.75
N SER A 238 10.31 17.09 6.36
CA SER A 238 9.72 16.00 7.14
C SER A 238 10.60 14.74 7.18
N GLN A 239 11.20 14.33 6.05
CA GLN A 239 12.08 13.15 6.01
C GLN A 239 13.43 13.34 6.71
N PHE A 240 14.01 14.55 6.68
CA PHE A 240 15.23 14.81 7.45
C PHE A 240 14.96 14.70 8.96
N ARG A 241 13.74 15.06 9.38
CA ARG A 241 13.28 14.94 10.77
C ARG A 241 12.95 13.50 11.14
N ASP A 242 12.27 12.74 10.29
CA ASP A 242 11.96 11.33 10.56
C ASP A 242 13.23 10.49 10.59
N ARG A 243 14.15 10.71 9.65
CA ARG A 243 15.47 10.07 9.65
C ARG A 243 16.30 10.45 10.88
N GLN A 244 16.33 11.73 11.27
CA GLN A 244 16.99 12.15 12.52
C GLN A 244 16.33 11.54 13.76
N ALA A 245 15.00 11.43 13.79
CA ALA A 245 14.26 10.82 14.88
C ALA A 245 14.52 9.31 14.98
N TRP A 246 14.68 8.62 13.84
CA TRP A 246 15.04 7.20 13.80
C TRP A 246 16.49 6.95 14.19
N GLU A 247 17.42 7.80 13.75
CA GLU A 247 18.84 7.73 14.15
C GLU A 247 19.04 8.04 15.64
N ALA A 248 18.10 8.74 16.29
CA ALA A 248 18.13 9.07 17.71
C ALA A 248 17.67 7.93 18.66
N GLY A 249 17.18 6.81 18.13
CA GLY A 249 16.98 5.56 18.90
C GLY A 249 15.73 5.44 19.78
N ASP A 250 15.04 6.53 20.10
CA ASP A 250 13.88 6.55 21.01
C ASP A 250 12.58 7.00 20.30
N CYS A 251 12.19 6.32 19.22
CA CYS A 251 10.92 6.57 18.55
C CYS A 251 9.94 5.41 18.79
N VAL A 252 8.77 5.70 19.36
CA VAL A 252 7.67 4.74 19.50
C VAL A 252 6.64 5.03 18.42
N THR A 253 6.54 4.14 17.45
CA THR A 253 5.50 4.19 16.42
C THR A 253 4.30 3.37 16.86
N PHE A 254 3.10 3.95 16.80
CA PHE A 254 1.86 3.23 17.03
C PHE A 254 0.87 3.57 15.91
N GLY A 255 0.04 2.60 15.54
CA GLY A 255 -1.05 2.79 14.59
C GLY A 255 -2.36 3.02 15.31
N ILE A 256 -3.20 3.93 14.79
CA ILE A 256 -4.57 4.12 15.26
C ILE A 256 -5.50 3.43 14.24
N SER A 257 -5.95 2.22 14.56
CA SER A 257 -6.90 1.47 13.73
C SER A 257 -8.35 1.88 14.00
N GLY A 258 -9.22 1.82 12.99
CA GLY A 258 -10.66 2.06 13.14
C GLY A 258 -11.05 3.53 13.30
N MET A 259 -10.16 4.46 12.92
CA MET A 259 -10.49 5.88 12.92
C MET A 259 -11.60 6.17 11.91
N PRO A 260 -12.71 6.82 12.31
CA PRO A 260 -13.75 7.24 11.38
C PRO A 260 -13.16 8.17 10.31
N GLU A 261 -13.52 7.96 9.05
CA GLU A 261 -13.01 8.73 7.91
C GLU A 261 -13.18 10.24 8.10
N ALA A 262 -14.36 10.67 8.55
CA ALA A 262 -14.64 12.07 8.85
C ALA A 262 -13.71 12.67 9.91
N LEU A 263 -13.27 11.87 10.89
CA LEU A 263 -12.30 12.31 11.89
C LEU A 263 -10.90 12.43 11.28
N CYS A 264 -10.48 11.45 10.48
CA CYS A 264 -9.21 11.50 9.75
C CYS A 264 -9.13 12.74 8.85
N SER A 265 -10.17 13.00 8.06
CA SER A 265 -10.25 14.19 7.19
C SER A 265 -10.16 15.50 7.96
N GLU A 266 -10.84 15.60 9.11
CA GLU A 266 -10.81 16.80 9.95
C GLU A 266 -9.43 17.02 10.59
N LEU A 267 -8.78 15.96 11.07
CA LEU A 267 -7.43 16.04 11.63
C LEU A 267 -6.41 16.47 10.55
N SER A 268 -6.50 15.89 9.35
CA SER A 268 -5.67 16.28 8.20
C SER A 268 -5.87 17.74 7.81
N ARG A 269 -7.11 18.21 7.74
CA ARG A 269 -7.45 19.61 7.44
C ARG A 269 -6.86 20.58 8.47
N ARG A 270 -6.91 20.23 9.76
CA ARG A 270 -6.31 21.04 10.83
C ARG A 270 -4.80 21.02 10.77
N ALA A 271 -4.19 19.85 10.58
CA ALA A 271 -2.74 19.73 10.40
C ALA A 271 -2.25 20.68 9.29
N HIS A 272 -2.91 20.66 8.13
CA HIS A 272 -2.63 21.58 7.02
C HIS A 272 -2.79 23.06 7.41
N THR A 273 -3.86 23.42 8.12
CA THR A 273 -4.11 24.80 8.59
C THR A 273 -2.98 25.33 9.48
N TYR A 274 -2.35 24.45 10.26
CA TYR A 274 -1.24 24.79 11.15
C TYR A 274 0.14 24.59 10.53
N GLY A 275 0.24 24.20 9.25
CA GLY A 275 1.50 23.93 8.57
C GLY A 275 2.24 22.73 9.17
N MET A 276 1.51 21.70 9.62
CA MET A 276 2.02 20.49 10.25
C MET A 276 1.66 19.25 9.44
N THR A 277 2.43 18.17 9.59
CA THR A 277 2.00 16.84 9.13
C THR A 277 0.90 16.30 10.04
N LEU A 278 0.09 15.36 9.53
CA LEU A 278 -0.97 14.71 10.33
C LEU A 278 -0.40 14.10 11.61
N ASP A 279 0.73 13.40 11.53
CA ASP A 279 1.37 12.74 12.66
C ASP A 279 1.81 13.76 13.73
N GLN A 280 2.41 14.88 13.31
CA GLN A 280 2.78 15.97 14.22
C GLN A 280 1.56 16.55 14.93
N TYR A 281 0.48 16.77 14.19
CA TYR A 281 -0.76 17.29 14.75
C TYR A 281 -1.37 16.31 15.74
N VAL A 282 -1.39 15.01 15.43
CA VAL A 282 -1.89 13.95 16.32
C VAL A 282 -1.02 13.83 17.57
N ILE A 283 0.32 13.81 17.43
CA ILE A 283 1.25 13.78 18.57
C ILE A 283 1.05 15.01 19.46
N LEU A 284 0.91 16.20 18.87
CA LEU A 284 0.70 17.43 19.62
C LEU A 284 -0.67 17.44 20.32
N ALA A 285 -1.72 16.96 19.66
CA ALA A 285 -3.05 16.85 20.25
C ALA A 285 -3.06 15.84 21.41
N LEU A 286 -2.46 14.66 21.23
CA LEU A 286 -2.33 13.64 22.26
C LEU A 286 -1.45 14.12 23.42
N GLY A 287 -0.33 14.79 23.14
CA GLY A 287 0.54 15.39 24.15
C GLY A 287 -0.16 16.50 24.94
N HIS A 288 -0.97 17.33 24.28
CA HIS A 288 -1.77 18.35 24.96
C HIS A 288 -2.85 17.74 25.87
N LEU A 289 -3.49 16.66 25.41
CA LEU A 289 -4.49 15.93 26.21
C LEU A 289 -3.83 15.21 27.39
N ALA A 290 -2.69 14.56 27.17
CA ALA A 290 -1.87 13.93 28.20
C ALA A 290 -1.44 14.94 29.28
N TRP A 291 -1.03 16.15 28.88
CA TRP A 291 -0.63 17.19 29.83
C TRP A 291 -1.78 17.72 30.70
N ARG A 292 -3.03 17.67 30.19
CA ARG A 292 -4.22 18.23 30.86
C ARG A 292 -5.06 17.20 31.59
N THR A 293 -4.76 15.91 31.40
CA THR A 293 -5.50 14.81 32.00
C THR A 293 -4.57 14.11 32.99
N PRO A 294 -4.88 14.08 34.30
CA PRO A 294 -4.11 13.26 35.23
C PRO A 294 -4.22 11.80 34.77
N PHE A 295 -3.07 11.12 34.63
CA PHE A 295 -3.05 9.74 34.16
C PHE A 295 -3.61 8.81 35.24
N ALA A 296 -4.07 7.61 34.85
CA ALA A 296 -4.54 6.56 35.77
C ALA A 296 -3.55 6.28 36.93
N GLU A 297 -2.27 6.47 36.68
CA GLU A 297 -1.16 6.30 37.62
C GLU A 297 -1.13 7.38 38.72
N ASP A 298 -1.71 8.55 38.46
CA ASP A 298 -1.82 9.67 39.40
C ASP A 298 -3.03 9.56 40.35
N VAL A 299 -3.94 8.61 40.12
CA VAL A 299 -5.24 8.48 40.82
C VAL A 299 -5.29 7.35 41.85
N GLY A 300 -4.14 6.74 42.14
CA GLY A 300 -4.02 5.64 43.11
C GLY A 300 -4.40 4.26 42.55
N PRO A 301 -4.22 3.19 43.34
CA PRO A 301 -4.44 1.81 42.90
C PRO A 301 -5.87 1.58 42.37
N TRP A 302 -6.01 0.91 41.22
CA TRP A 302 -7.28 0.71 40.51
C TRP A 302 -8.33 -0.03 41.36
N GLU A 303 -7.89 -0.79 42.36
CA GLU A 303 -8.74 -1.48 43.34
C GLU A 303 -9.60 -0.51 44.17
N SER A 304 -9.21 0.76 44.26
CA SER A 304 -9.97 1.82 44.95
C SER A 304 -11.08 2.46 44.10
N TRP A 305 -11.17 2.09 42.81
CA TRP A 305 -12.12 2.68 41.87
C TRP A 305 -13.46 1.93 41.84
N VAL A 306 -13.55 0.78 42.51
CA VAL A 306 -14.82 0.07 42.68
C VAL A 306 -15.58 0.79 43.80
N PRO A 307 -16.71 1.46 43.52
CA PRO A 307 -17.47 2.14 44.56
C PRO A 307 -17.98 1.11 45.58
N ASP A 308 -17.85 1.43 46.87
CA ASP A 308 -18.40 0.61 47.93
C ASP A 308 -19.91 0.38 47.67
N PRO A 309 -20.42 -0.84 47.92
CA PRO A 309 -21.85 -1.09 47.76
C PRO A 309 -22.62 -0.09 48.62
N PRO A 310 -23.70 0.52 48.09
CA PRO A 310 -24.41 1.57 48.79
C PRO A 310 -24.85 1.08 50.16
N GLU A 311 -24.50 1.83 51.22
CA GLU A 311 -24.97 1.55 52.57
C GLU A 311 -26.51 1.45 52.56
N PRO A 312 -27.10 0.43 53.19
CA PRO A 312 -28.55 0.31 53.25
C PRO A 312 -29.12 1.56 53.93
N LEU A 313 -30.00 2.26 53.21
CA LEU A 313 -30.64 3.48 53.67
C LEU A 313 -31.41 3.22 54.98
N ASP A 314 -30.86 3.70 56.10
CA ASP A 314 -31.56 3.81 57.36
C ASP A 314 -32.70 4.82 57.18
N HIS A 315 -33.92 4.32 56.92
CA HIS A 315 -35.11 5.16 56.87
C HIS A 315 -35.36 5.80 58.25
N PRO A 316 -35.34 7.14 58.38
CA PRO A 316 -35.74 7.78 59.62
C PRO A 316 -37.23 7.54 59.86
N ARG A 317 -37.55 6.87 60.98
CA ARG A 317 -38.91 6.62 61.46
C ARG A 317 -39.70 7.94 61.50
N MET A 318 -40.73 8.07 60.66
CA MET A 318 -41.73 9.12 60.86
C MET A 318 -42.43 8.88 62.21
N ARG A 319 -42.37 9.88 63.10
CA ARG A 319 -43.23 9.92 64.29
C ARG A 319 -44.64 10.26 63.82
N SER A 320 -45.58 9.37 64.12
CA SER A 320 -47.01 9.63 64.03
C SER A 320 -47.42 10.70 65.05
N VAL A 321 -48.09 11.75 64.58
CA VAL A 321 -49.11 12.49 65.34
C VAL A 321 -50.39 12.44 64.52
#